data_AF-A0A543CX54-F1
#
_entry.id   AF-A0A543CX54-F1
#
_cell.length_a   1.000
_cell.length_b   1.000
_cell.length_c   1.000
_cell.angle_alpha   90.00
_cell.angle_beta   90.00
_cell.angle_gamma   90.00
#
_symmetry.space_group_name_H-M   'P 1'
#
loop_
_entity.id
_entity.type
_entity.pdbx_description
1 polymer ?
#
loop_
_entity_poly.entity_id
_entity_poly.type
_entity_poly.pdbx_seq_one_letter_code
_entity_poly.pdbx_strand_id
1 'polypeptide(L)'
;MSQIETLSDALVDVADLVKSGDSRKAKHQMAKILDVADASSLGILRWCAATLEHYPFPIAVDKMRNAWKRAPAPQYRDLIAACVPEQDNGQYIPTNEAPAEPPYGRNSERAPRNSHRRVDRSRRKARHTPHQARQNAHAARYFRERAGVAEGPQLKDRDDRAQDAQVYASGLDYDKAAVPDVRRLPCVSCWLERASADATTNRVRAGHGDDGLCGECRESKRPGIPELPRHHTLTDAVAARCAFIVARTGPSARAILRNEWRRASSDTRRQTLIAEWVKTHPLPETTTTPQPSPTPTAVDGACECGSIRQVRHGLCLDCRKLDSATAA
;
A
#
# COMPACT_ATOMS: atom_id res chain seq x y z
N MET A 1 -26.92 -3.33 -33.29
CA MET A 1 -27.41 -4.36 -32.36
C MET A 1 -26.63 -4.16 -31.08
N SER A 2 -27.23 -3.46 -30.12
CA SER A 2 -26.59 -3.11 -28.85
C SER A 2 -26.47 -4.38 -28.02
N GLN A 3 -25.26 -4.94 -27.91
CA GLN A 3 -25.00 -6.01 -26.96
C GLN A 3 -25.29 -5.44 -25.57
N ILE A 4 -26.11 -6.14 -24.79
CA ILE A 4 -26.23 -5.87 -23.37
C ILE A 4 -24.88 -6.31 -22.81
N GLU A 5 -23.96 -5.35 -22.60
CA GLU A 5 -22.68 -5.61 -21.95
C GLU A 5 -22.98 -6.21 -20.58
N THR A 6 -22.72 -7.50 -20.42
CA THR A 6 -22.83 -8.13 -19.12
C THR A 6 -21.66 -7.68 -18.26
N LEU A 7 -21.82 -7.76 -16.93
CA LEU A 7 -20.75 -7.38 -16.00
C LEU A 7 -19.46 -8.18 -16.26
N SER A 8 -19.58 -9.45 -16.68
CA SER A 8 -18.47 -10.29 -17.11
C SER A 8 -17.78 -9.79 -18.37
N ASP A 9 -18.52 -9.35 -19.38
CA ASP A 9 -17.94 -8.82 -20.63
C ASP A 9 -17.14 -7.54 -20.35
N ALA A 10 -17.70 -6.66 -19.51
CA ALA A 10 -17.02 -5.43 -19.09
C ALA A 10 -15.71 -5.70 -18.32
N LEU A 11 -15.62 -6.81 -17.57
CA LEU A 11 -14.39 -7.21 -16.89
C LEU A 11 -13.33 -7.77 -17.86
N VAL A 12 -13.75 -8.48 -18.91
CA VAL A 12 -12.86 -8.94 -19.98
C VAL A 12 -12.25 -7.74 -20.71
N ASP A 13 -13.05 -6.72 -21.03
CA ASP A 13 -12.54 -5.48 -21.64
C ASP A 13 -11.51 -4.78 -20.74
N VAL A 14 -11.74 -4.76 -19.43
CA VAL A 14 -10.75 -4.22 -18.48
C VAL A 14 -9.46 -5.04 -18.51
N ALA A 15 -9.55 -6.37 -18.58
CA ALA A 15 -8.38 -7.23 -18.68
C ALA A 15 -7.59 -6.94 -19.97
N ASP A 16 -8.26 -6.71 -21.09
CA ASP A 16 -7.62 -6.36 -22.37
C ASP A 16 -6.97 -4.96 -22.34
N LEU A 17 -7.60 -3.99 -21.67
CA LEU A 17 -6.99 -2.68 -21.42
C LEU A 17 -5.73 -2.77 -20.56
N VAL A 18 -5.72 -3.67 -19.56
CA VAL A 18 -4.53 -3.93 -18.75
C VAL A 18 -3.44 -4.60 -19.60
N LYS A 19 -3.78 -5.63 -20.40
CA LYS A 19 -2.83 -6.32 -21.29
C LYS A 19 -2.21 -5.39 -22.33
N SER A 20 -2.97 -4.42 -22.85
CA SER A 20 -2.49 -3.43 -23.82
C SER A 20 -1.72 -2.25 -23.18
N GLY A 21 -1.62 -2.20 -21.84
CA GLY A 21 -0.86 -1.18 -21.12
C GLY A 21 -1.63 0.14 -20.87
N ASP A 22 -2.89 0.25 -21.29
CA ASP A 22 -3.72 1.44 -21.04
C ASP A 22 -4.33 1.41 -19.63
N SER A 23 -3.45 1.49 -18.64
CA SER A 23 -3.81 1.45 -17.21
C SER A 23 -4.77 2.56 -16.79
N ARG A 24 -4.82 3.68 -17.53
CA ARG A 24 -5.69 4.81 -17.21
C ARG A 24 -7.13 4.51 -17.60
N LYS A 25 -7.36 3.99 -18.80
CA LYS A 25 -8.70 3.58 -19.22
C LYS A 25 -9.20 2.38 -18.42
N ALA A 26 -8.33 1.40 -18.14
CA ALA A 26 -8.68 0.25 -17.30
C ALA A 26 -9.23 0.67 -15.93
N LYS A 27 -8.55 1.62 -15.24
CA LYS A 27 -9.01 2.16 -13.95
C LYS A 27 -10.35 2.89 -14.07
N HIS A 28 -10.53 3.69 -15.11
CA HIS A 28 -11.78 4.42 -15.30
C HIS A 28 -12.96 3.49 -15.58
N GLN A 29 -12.75 2.44 -16.38
CA GLN A 29 -13.77 1.45 -16.70
C GLN A 29 -14.10 0.57 -15.48
N MET A 30 -13.09 0.14 -14.72
CA MET A 30 -13.30 -0.57 -13.46
C MET A 30 -14.11 0.26 -12.45
N ALA A 31 -13.85 1.57 -12.33
CA ALA A 31 -14.63 2.43 -11.45
C ALA A 31 -16.12 2.46 -11.83
N LYS A 32 -16.45 2.53 -13.13
CA LYS A 32 -17.83 2.47 -13.62
C LYS A 32 -18.50 1.13 -13.32
N ILE A 33 -17.77 0.03 -13.49
CA ILE A 33 -18.25 -1.32 -13.18
C ILE A 33 -18.62 -1.41 -11.69
N LEU A 34 -17.75 -0.90 -10.81
CA LEU A 34 -17.99 -0.92 -9.36
C LEU A 34 -19.18 -0.05 -8.92
N ASP A 35 -19.47 1.04 -9.63
CA ASP A 35 -20.64 1.90 -9.34
C ASP A 35 -21.99 1.24 -9.69
N VAL A 36 -22.00 0.32 -10.66
CA VAL A 36 -23.23 -0.31 -11.18
C VAL A 36 -23.45 -1.74 -10.63
N ALA A 37 -22.39 -2.41 -10.19
CA ALA A 37 -22.46 -3.79 -9.71
C ALA A 37 -23.32 -3.93 -8.44
N ASP A 38 -24.15 -4.99 -8.39
CA ASP A 38 -24.93 -5.33 -7.21
C ASP A 38 -24.04 -5.89 -6.08
N ALA A 39 -24.57 -5.86 -4.85
CA ALA A 39 -23.83 -6.29 -3.66
C ALA A 39 -23.32 -7.74 -3.73
N SER A 40 -24.07 -8.64 -4.39
CA SER A 40 -23.67 -10.05 -4.52
C SER A 40 -22.53 -10.20 -5.51
N SER A 41 -22.59 -9.51 -6.65
CA SER A 41 -21.50 -9.47 -7.64
C SER A 41 -20.24 -8.85 -7.06
N LEU A 42 -20.34 -7.74 -6.31
CA LEU A 42 -19.22 -7.15 -5.58
C LEU A 42 -18.61 -8.10 -4.55
N GLY A 43 -19.45 -8.89 -3.86
CA GLY A 43 -18.98 -9.93 -2.94
C GLY A 43 -18.12 -11.00 -3.63
N ILE A 44 -18.53 -11.44 -4.83
CA ILE A 44 -17.78 -12.41 -5.63
C ILE A 44 -16.45 -11.81 -6.11
N LEU A 45 -16.46 -10.59 -6.64
CA LEU A 45 -15.25 -9.89 -7.08
C LEU A 45 -14.23 -9.76 -5.94
N ARG A 46 -14.72 -9.34 -4.76
CA ARG A 46 -13.88 -9.25 -3.55
C ARG A 46 -13.31 -10.61 -3.16
N TRP A 47 -14.11 -11.66 -3.21
CA TRP A 47 -13.65 -13.02 -2.91
C TRP A 47 -12.60 -13.51 -3.90
N CYS A 48 -12.78 -13.24 -5.19
CA CYS A 48 -11.81 -13.59 -6.22
C CYS A 48 -10.46 -12.89 -5.99
N ALA A 49 -10.48 -11.57 -5.77
CA ALA A 49 -9.28 -10.80 -5.48
C ALA A 49 -8.56 -11.32 -4.21
N ALA A 50 -9.30 -11.53 -3.12
CA ALA A 50 -8.73 -12.06 -1.89
C ALA A 50 -8.12 -13.46 -2.07
N THR A 51 -8.74 -14.30 -2.91
CA THR A 51 -8.23 -15.66 -3.19
C THR A 51 -6.88 -15.61 -3.92
N LEU A 52 -6.72 -14.72 -4.89
CA LEU A 52 -5.45 -14.53 -5.61
C LEU A 52 -4.36 -13.92 -4.70
N GLU A 53 -4.75 -13.04 -3.78
CA GLU A 53 -3.81 -12.42 -2.83
C GLU A 53 -3.30 -13.41 -1.76
N HIS A 54 -4.15 -14.31 -1.26
CA HIS A 54 -3.82 -15.12 -0.07
C HIS A 54 -3.39 -16.55 -0.39
N TYR A 55 -3.53 -17.00 -1.64
CA TYR A 55 -3.14 -18.35 -2.03
C TYR A 55 -2.16 -18.33 -3.21
N PRO A 56 -1.15 -19.21 -3.21
CA PRO A 56 -0.32 -19.43 -4.39
C PRO A 56 -1.18 -19.73 -5.62
N PHE A 57 -0.78 -19.23 -6.79
CA PHE A 57 -1.53 -19.30 -8.04
C PHE A 57 -2.23 -20.64 -8.33
N PRO A 58 -1.55 -21.82 -8.27
CA PRO A 58 -2.23 -23.09 -8.56
C PRO A 58 -3.37 -23.40 -7.58
N ILE A 59 -3.20 -23.04 -6.31
CA ILE A 59 -4.22 -23.24 -5.26
C ILE A 59 -5.38 -22.26 -5.45
N ALA A 60 -5.07 -21.02 -5.84
CA ALA A 60 -6.06 -19.99 -6.11
C ALA A 60 -6.98 -20.40 -7.28
N VAL A 61 -6.40 -20.87 -8.39
CA VAL A 61 -7.14 -21.35 -9.57
C VAL A 61 -8.05 -22.53 -9.21
N ASP A 62 -7.56 -23.50 -8.42
CA ASP A 62 -8.39 -24.63 -8.00
C ASP A 62 -9.54 -24.23 -7.07
N LYS A 63 -9.33 -23.25 -6.18
CA LYS A 63 -10.39 -22.67 -5.35
C LYS A 63 -11.46 -21.98 -6.20
N MET A 64 -11.05 -21.18 -7.17
CA MET A 64 -11.95 -20.53 -8.12
C MET A 64 -12.73 -21.52 -8.97
N ARG A 65 -12.06 -22.57 -9.48
CA ARG A 65 -12.72 -23.67 -10.22
C ARG A 65 -13.77 -24.39 -9.37
N ASN A 66 -13.49 -24.62 -8.09
CA ASN A 66 -14.45 -25.23 -7.18
C ASN A 66 -15.63 -24.30 -6.87
N ALA A 67 -15.40 -23.01 -6.71
CA ALA A 67 -16.46 -22.02 -6.53
C ALA A 67 -17.35 -21.92 -7.79
N TRP A 68 -16.75 -21.92 -8.98
CA TRP A 68 -17.45 -21.93 -10.26
C TRP A 68 -18.40 -23.13 -10.37
N LYS A 69 -17.95 -24.35 -10.01
CA LYS A 69 -18.79 -25.56 -10.02
C LYS A 69 -19.97 -25.48 -9.06
N ARG A 70 -19.81 -24.80 -7.92
CA ARG A 70 -20.82 -24.69 -6.86
C ARG A 70 -21.73 -23.48 -6.99
N ALA A 71 -21.42 -22.55 -7.90
CA ALA A 71 -22.21 -21.34 -8.09
C ALA A 71 -23.63 -21.70 -8.59
N PRO A 72 -24.69 -21.19 -7.93
CA PRO A 72 -26.07 -21.53 -8.23
C PRO A 72 -26.59 -20.84 -9.49
N ALA A 73 -26.14 -19.61 -9.77
CA ALA A 73 -26.57 -18.81 -10.92
C ALA A 73 -25.50 -18.78 -12.02
N PRO A 74 -25.88 -18.84 -13.32
CA PRO A 74 -24.95 -18.74 -14.45
C PRO A 74 -24.12 -17.46 -14.44
N GLN A 75 -24.75 -16.33 -14.12
CA GLN A 75 -24.07 -15.02 -14.02
C GLN A 75 -22.86 -15.02 -13.08
N TYR A 76 -22.91 -15.79 -11.98
CA TYR A 76 -21.79 -15.88 -11.03
C TYR A 76 -20.66 -16.77 -11.57
N ARG A 77 -20.99 -17.75 -12.39
CA ARG A 77 -20.00 -18.58 -13.10
C ARG A 77 -19.23 -17.74 -14.10
N ASP A 78 -19.93 -16.90 -14.85
CA ASP A 78 -19.33 -16.02 -15.86
C ASP A 78 -18.41 -14.97 -15.20
N LEU A 79 -18.83 -14.41 -14.06
CA LEU A 79 -18.00 -13.49 -13.28
C LEU A 79 -16.73 -14.16 -12.71
N ILE A 80 -16.86 -15.35 -12.13
CA ILE A 80 -15.69 -16.09 -11.62
C ILE A 80 -14.74 -16.39 -12.77
N ALA A 81 -15.26 -16.83 -13.92
CA ALA A 81 -14.44 -17.14 -15.11
C ALA A 81 -13.68 -15.90 -15.61
N ALA A 82 -14.32 -14.74 -15.66
CA ALA A 82 -13.68 -13.48 -16.07
C ALA A 82 -12.57 -13.02 -15.10
N CYS A 83 -12.64 -13.44 -13.83
CA CYS A 83 -11.67 -13.08 -12.80
C CYS A 83 -10.47 -14.04 -12.70
N VAL A 84 -10.46 -15.17 -13.41
CA VAL A 84 -9.33 -16.11 -13.37
C VAL A 84 -8.26 -15.68 -14.37
N PRO A 85 -7.05 -15.30 -13.92
CA PRO A 85 -5.97 -14.96 -14.85
C PRO A 85 -5.44 -16.19 -15.58
N GLU A 86 -5.08 -16.03 -16.85
CA GLU A 86 -4.52 -17.10 -17.70
C GLU A 86 -3.12 -17.56 -17.24
N GLN A 87 -2.36 -16.67 -16.60
CA GLN A 87 -0.99 -16.90 -16.14
C GLN A 87 -0.79 -16.31 -14.74
N ASP A 88 0.20 -16.84 -14.02
CA ASP A 88 0.58 -16.28 -12.72
C ASP A 88 1.09 -14.85 -12.89
N ASN A 89 0.37 -13.91 -12.28
CA ASN A 89 0.64 -12.48 -12.31
C ASN A 89 1.33 -12.00 -11.03
N GLY A 90 1.78 -12.90 -10.16
CA GLY A 90 2.51 -12.58 -8.93
C GLY A 90 1.64 -11.87 -7.88
N GLN A 91 0.33 -12.11 -7.88
CA GLN A 91 -0.60 -11.48 -6.92
C GLN A 91 -0.53 -12.09 -5.52
N TYR A 92 0.04 -13.28 -5.36
CA TYR A 92 0.16 -13.92 -4.06
C TYR A 92 1.06 -13.10 -3.13
N ILE A 93 0.50 -12.67 -2.01
CA ILE A 93 1.18 -12.01 -0.91
C ILE A 93 1.34 -13.05 0.20
N PRO A 94 2.56 -13.56 0.45
CA PRO A 94 2.79 -14.40 1.61
C PRO A 94 2.38 -13.64 2.86
N THR A 95 1.53 -14.23 3.69
CA THR A 95 1.32 -13.74 5.05
C THR A 95 2.64 -13.90 5.81
N ASN A 96 3.48 -12.87 5.74
CA ASN A 96 4.74 -12.84 6.46
C ASN A 96 4.47 -13.05 7.95
N GLU A 97 5.17 -14.03 8.53
CA GLU A 97 5.43 -14.06 9.97
C GLU A 97 5.93 -12.69 10.41
N ALA A 98 5.56 -12.28 11.63
CA ALA A 98 5.92 -10.98 12.17
C ALA A 98 7.42 -10.72 11.95
N PRO A 99 7.82 -9.58 11.36
CA PRO A 99 9.22 -9.33 11.09
C PRO A 99 10.00 -9.39 12.39
N ALA A 100 11.07 -10.18 12.42
CA ALA A 100 12.00 -10.20 13.54
C ALA A 100 12.43 -8.76 13.85
N GLU A 101 12.38 -8.37 15.12
CA GLU A 101 12.80 -7.03 15.53
C GLU A 101 14.25 -6.79 15.08
N PRO A 102 14.54 -5.70 14.36
CA PRO A 102 15.89 -5.45 13.89
C PRO A 102 16.83 -5.25 15.08
N PRO A 103 18.03 -5.86 15.08
CA PRO A 103 18.97 -5.81 16.20
C PRO A 103 19.59 -4.42 16.46
N TYR A 104 19.29 -3.42 15.63
CA TYR A 104 19.78 -2.06 15.79
C TYR A 104 18.61 -1.07 15.92
N GLY A 105 18.67 -0.25 16.97
CA GLY A 105 17.62 0.68 17.35
C GLY A 105 17.24 1.66 16.24
N ARG A 106 15.95 2.07 16.26
CA ARG A 106 15.16 2.90 15.31
C ARG A 106 15.83 4.11 14.62
N ASN A 107 17.03 4.52 15.00
CA ASN A 107 17.61 5.81 14.64
C ASN A 107 18.83 5.75 13.71
N SER A 108 19.31 4.57 13.31
CA SER A 108 20.54 4.43 12.51
C SER A 108 20.34 4.27 10.99
N GLU A 109 19.12 4.30 10.46
CA GLU A 109 18.82 4.17 9.01
C GLU A 109 19.15 5.44 8.18
N ARG A 110 20.27 6.13 8.44
CA ARG A 110 20.71 7.27 7.61
C ARG A 110 21.94 6.90 6.80
N ALA A 111 21.71 6.54 5.54
CA ALA A 111 22.78 6.49 4.56
C ALA A 111 23.42 7.90 4.39
N PRO A 112 24.74 7.99 4.14
CA PRO A 112 25.42 9.26 3.88
C PRO A 112 24.79 9.97 2.66
N ARG A 113 24.06 11.08 2.90
CA ARG A 113 23.25 11.73 1.86
C ARG A 113 23.99 12.67 0.94
N ASN A 114 25.26 12.99 1.19
CA ASN A 114 26.01 13.96 0.38
C ASN A 114 27.43 13.45 0.10
N SER A 115 27.59 12.49 -0.82
CA SER A 115 28.83 12.52 -1.61
C SER A 115 28.64 13.59 -2.67
N HIS A 116 29.13 14.81 -2.39
CA HIS A 116 29.26 15.81 -3.44
C HIS A 116 30.21 15.24 -4.48
N ARG A 117 29.66 14.63 -5.54
CA ARG A 117 30.46 14.15 -6.66
C ARG A 117 30.91 15.36 -7.47
N ARG A 118 31.88 16.10 -6.93
CA ARG A 118 32.66 17.06 -7.71
C ARG A 118 33.46 16.21 -8.69
N VAL A 119 32.96 16.11 -9.93
CA VAL A 119 33.73 15.51 -11.01
C VAL A 119 34.82 16.51 -11.35
N ASP A 120 35.97 16.33 -10.71
CA ASP A 120 37.17 17.07 -11.05
C ASP A 120 37.62 16.64 -12.45
N ARG A 121 37.30 17.46 -13.46
CA ARG A 121 37.69 17.21 -14.86
C ARG A 121 39.20 17.23 -15.08
N SER A 122 39.98 17.77 -14.12
CA SER A 122 41.44 17.75 -14.16
C SER A 122 42.04 16.42 -13.67
N ARG A 123 41.27 15.61 -12.93
CA ARG A 123 41.65 14.23 -12.58
C ARG A 123 41.51 13.34 -13.81
N ARG A 124 42.52 13.33 -14.67
CA ARG A 124 42.71 12.25 -15.63
C ARG A 124 42.76 10.94 -14.83
N LYS A 125 41.84 10.00 -15.14
CA LYS A 125 41.90 8.64 -14.59
C LYS A 125 43.33 8.12 -14.77
N ALA A 126 43.97 7.71 -13.68
CA ALA A 126 45.29 7.10 -13.75
C ALA A 126 45.24 5.98 -14.81
N ARG A 127 46.24 5.94 -15.70
CA ARG A 127 46.32 4.88 -16.71
C ARG A 127 46.27 3.54 -15.97
N HIS A 128 45.28 2.72 -16.30
CA HIS A 128 45.18 1.38 -15.75
C HIS A 128 46.49 0.65 -16.00
N THR A 129 47.01 -0.01 -14.97
CA THR A 129 48.16 -0.89 -15.15
C THR A 129 47.75 -2.06 -16.06
N PRO A 130 48.69 -2.68 -16.79
CA PRO A 130 48.39 -3.84 -17.64
C PRO A 130 47.67 -4.96 -16.87
N HIS A 131 47.92 -5.10 -15.57
CA HIS A 131 47.24 -6.06 -14.70
C HIS A 131 45.76 -5.72 -14.50
N GLN A 132 45.43 -4.46 -14.20
CA GLN A 132 44.04 -4.01 -14.08
C GLN A 132 43.27 -4.10 -15.40
N ALA A 133 43.93 -3.79 -16.52
CA ALA A 133 43.34 -3.95 -17.84
C ALA A 133 42.98 -5.43 -18.14
N ARG A 134 43.87 -6.37 -17.75
CA ARG A 134 43.60 -7.81 -17.87
C ARG A 134 42.46 -8.28 -16.96
N GLN A 135 42.38 -7.80 -15.73
CA GLN A 135 41.27 -8.14 -14.82
C GLN A 135 39.92 -7.60 -15.34
N ASN A 136 39.90 -6.36 -15.84
CA ASN A 136 38.70 -5.78 -16.43
C ASN A 136 38.30 -6.50 -17.73
N ALA A 137 39.27 -6.92 -18.54
CA ALA A 137 39.01 -7.74 -19.72
C ALA A 137 38.45 -9.12 -19.34
N HIS A 138 38.95 -9.73 -18.26
CA HIS A 138 38.43 -10.99 -17.73
C HIS A 138 36.99 -10.85 -17.21
N ALA A 139 36.70 -9.79 -16.46
CA ALA A 139 35.34 -9.48 -16.00
C ALA A 139 34.40 -9.19 -17.19
N ALA A 140 34.84 -8.38 -18.15
CA ALA A 140 34.07 -8.07 -19.35
C ALA A 140 33.83 -9.30 -20.24
N ARG A 141 34.77 -10.26 -20.25
CA ARG A 141 34.64 -11.54 -20.94
C ARG A 141 33.65 -12.45 -20.20
N TYR A 142 33.75 -12.56 -18.89
CA TYR A 142 32.80 -13.27 -18.03
C TYR A 142 31.36 -12.75 -18.21
N PHE A 143 31.15 -11.43 -18.25
CA PHE A 143 29.82 -10.87 -18.49
C PHE A 143 29.31 -11.05 -19.92
N ARG A 144 30.20 -11.15 -20.91
CA ARG A 144 29.83 -11.44 -22.31
C ARG A 144 29.48 -12.90 -22.53
N GLU A 145 30.25 -13.80 -21.95
CA GLU A 145 30.14 -15.26 -22.14
C GLU A 145 28.99 -15.86 -21.30
N ARG A 146 28.50 -15.16 -20.27
CA ARG A 146 27.39 -15.62 -19.40
C ARG A 146 25.98 -15.38 -19.98
N ALA A 147 25.86 -14.88 -21.21
CA ALA A 147 24.57 -14.67 -21.90
C ALA A 147 23.94 -15.98 -22.45
N GLY A 148 24.05 -17.08 -21.70
CA GLY A 148 23.43 -18.37 -21.97
C GLY A 148 23.52 -19.24 -20.71
N VAL A 149 22.37 -19.49 -20.06
CA VAL A 149 22.26 -20.23 -18.81
C VAL A 149 22.44 -21.74 -19.07
N ALA A 150 23.28 -22.43 -18.29
CA ALA A 150 23.09 -23.86 -18.00
C ALA A 150 23.80 -24.30 -16.70
N GLU A 151 23.01 -24.95 -15.83
CA GLU A 151 23.34 -26.03 -14.89
C GLU A 151 24.41 -25.79 -13.81
N GLY A 152 24.01 -25.07 -12.77
CA GLY A 152 24.54 -25.24 -11.41
C GLY A 152 23.37 -25.40 -10.43
N PRO A 153 23.60 -25.83 -9.17
CA PRO A 153 22.54 -25.88 -8.17
C PRO A 153 21.82 -24.54 -8.17
N GLN A 154 20.49 -24.57 -8.35
CA GLN A 154 19.68 -23.36 -8.44
C GLN A 154 20.05 -22.47 -7.26
N LEU A 155 20.60 -21.29 -7.58
CA LEU A 155 20.77 -20.23 -6.60
C LEU A 155 19.40 -20.05 -5.94
N LYS A 156 19.36 -20.25 -4.61
CA LYS A 156 18.20 -20.02 -3.75
C LYS A 156 17.37 -18.84 -4.27
N ASP A 157 16.05 -19.04 -4.29
CA ASP A 157 15.08 -18.08 -4.79
C ASP A 157 15.30 -16.70 -4.12
N ARG A 158 14.83 -15.63 -4.76
CA ARG A 158 15.01 -14.25 -4.30
C ARG A 158 14.65 -14.10 -2.81
N ASP A 159 13.61 -14.80 -2.38
CA ASP A 159 13.08 -14.75 -1.02
C ASP A 159 13.88 -15.64 -0.05
N ASP A 160 14.32 -16.81 -0.49
CA ASP A 160 15.24 -17.67 0.27
C ASP A 160 16.59 -16.98 0.50
N ARG A 161 17.02 -16.13 -0.43
CA ARG A 161 18.26 -15.33 -0.32
C ARG A 161 18.09 -14.11 0.57
N ALA A 162 16.86 -13.61 0.75
CA ALA A 162 16.53 -12.54 1.69
C ALA A 162 16.53 -13.03 3.14
N GLN A 163 16.15 -14.29 3.38
CA GLN A 163 16.23 -14.93 4.70
C GLN A 163 17.68 -15.24 5.12
N ASP A 164 18.53 -15.65 4.17
CA ASP A 164 19.97 -15.86 4.40
C ASP A 164 20.81 -14.57 4.39
N ALA A 165 20.18 -13.41 4.26
CA ALA A 165 20.88 -12.16 4.10
C ALA A 165 21.49 -11.70 5.45
N GLN A 166 22.77 -12.02 5.62
CA GLN A 166 23.74 -11.00 5.98
C GLN A 166 23.64 -9.89 4.90
N VAL A 167 22.65 -9.01 5.07
CA VAL A 167 22.17 -7.97 4.14
C VAL A 167 23.29 -7.00 3.79
N TYR A 168 24.03 -7.28 2.71
CA TYR A 168 25.11 -6.45 2.16
C TYR A 168 26.22 -6.11 3.16
N ALA A 169 27.45 -5.90 2.71
CA ALA A 169 28.55 -5.49 3.60
C ALA A 169 28.30 -4.16 4.37
N SER A 170 27.20 -3.46 4.10
CA SER A 170 26.78 -2.21 4.72
C SER A 170 25.61 -2.31 5.72
N GLY A 171 24.89 -3.44 5.80
CA GLY A 171 23.69 -3.55 6.65
C GLY A 171 22.53 -2.63 6.24
N LEU A 172 22.59 -2.05 5.03
CA LEU A 172 21.58 -1.12 4.51
C LEU A 172 20.68 -1.85 3.52
N ASP A 173 19.38 -1.87 3.80
CA ASP A 173 18.35 -2.31 2.84
C ASP A 173 18.23 -1.24 1.74
N TYR A 174 18.82 -1.52 0.57
CA TYR A 174 18.85 -0.59 -0.56
C TYR A 174 17.49 -0.37 -1.18
N ASP A 175 16.56 -1.34 -1.11
CA ASP A 175 15.21 -1.18 -1.65
C ASP A 175 14.41 -0.25 -0.75
N LYS A 176 14.46 -0.47 0.57
CA LYS A 176 13.85 0.44 1.56
C LYS A 176 14.51 1.83 1.55
N ALA A 177 15.83 1.90 1.35
CA ALA A 177 16.55 3.16 1.22
C ALA A 177 16.30 3.87 -0.12
N ALA A 178 15.90 3.14 -1.16
CA ALA A 178 15.51 3.67 -2.46
C ALA A 178 14.06 4.18 -2.49
N VAL A 179 13.20 3.76 -1.54
CA VAL A 179 11.87 4.35 -1.38
C VAL A 179 12.05 5.83 -0.97
N PRO A 180 11.66 6.78 -1.84
CA PRO A 180 11.74 8.20 -1.48
C PRO A 180 10.89 8.45 -0.24
N ASP A 181 11.29 9.42 0.57
CA ASP A 181 10.57 9.79 1.78
C ASP A 181 9.19 10.37 1.42
N VAL A 182 8.22 9.48 1.19
CA VAL A 182 6.80 9.77 0.95
C VAL A 182 6.13 10.33 2.21
N ARG A 183 6.85 10.44 3.32
CA ARG A 183 6.38 10.96 4.61
C ARG A 183 6.18 12.49 4.63
N ARG A 184 6.11 13.15 3.47
CA ARG A 184 5.64 14.54 3.43
C ARG A 184 4.16 14.58 3.85
N LEU A 185 3.73 15.73 4.35
CA LEU A 185 2.35 15.89 4.80
C LEU A 185 1.38 15.66 3.64
N PRO A 186 0.25 14.95 3.86
CA PRO A 186 -0.69 14.58 2.82
C PRO A 186 -1.40 15.81 2.22
N CYS A 187 -2.13 15.58 1.15
CA CYS A 187 -3.00 16.59 0.55
C CYS A 187 -4.09 17.01 1.54
N VAL A 188 -4.27 18.32 1.76
CA VAL A 188 -5.34 18.84 2.64
C VAL A 188 -6.75 18.70 2.07
N SER A 189 -6.87 18.29 0.81
CA SER A 189 -8.15 18.11 0.12
C SER A 189 -8.57 16.65 0.03
N CYS A 190 -7.69 15.76 -0.47
CA CYS A 190 -8.02 14.34 -0.65
C CYS A 190 -7.37 13.41 0.38
N TRP A 191 -6.50 13.92 1.27
CA TRP A 191 -5.79 13.14 2.30
C TRP A 191 -4.84 12.06 1.78
N LEU A 192 -4.66 11.98 0.46
CA LEU A 192 -3.68 11.11 -0.18
C LEU A 192 -2.28 11.72 -0.10
N GLU A 193 -1.29 10.87 -0.32
CA GLU A 193 0.11 11.26 -0.35
C GLU A 193 0.40 12.23 -1.51
N ARG A 194 1.35 13.12 -1.28
CA ARG A 194 1.76 14.13 -2.26
C ARG A 194 3.09 13.74 -2.87
N ALA A 195 3.22 13.95 -4.18
CA ALA A 195 4.52 13.83 -4.83
C ALA A 195 5.50 14.84 -4.21
N SER A 196 6.80 14.53 -4.20
CA SER A 196 7.82 15.46 -3.69
C SER A 196 7.77 16.82 -4.41
N ALA A 197 7.49 16.80 -5.71
CA ALA A 197 7.33 18.00 -6.54
C ALA A 197 6.20 18.91 -6.04
N ASP A 198 5.09 18.34 -5.55
CA ASP A 198 3.92 19.09 -5.05
C ASP A 198 4.24 19.90 -3.80
N ALA A 199 5.26 19.53 -3.04
CA ALA A 199 5.70 20.27 -1.85
C ALA A 199 6.80 21.31 -2.15
N THR A 200 7.17 21.49 -3.42
CA THR A 200 8.18 22.47 -3.89
C THR A 200 7.68 23.28 -5.09
N THR A 201 6.44 23.75 -5.00
CA THR A 201 5.78 24.59 -6.03
C THR A 201 6.47 25.95 -6.20
N ASN A 202 6.16 26.65 -7.28
CA ASN A 202 6.64 28.03 -7.50
C ASN A 202 6.25 28.96 -6.35
N ARG A 203 5.08 28.77 -5.73
CA ARG A 203 4.63 29.50 -4.54
C ARG A 203 5.57 29.28 -3.34
N VAL A 204 5.95 28.02 -3.08
CA VAL A 204 6.93 27.68 -2.03
C VAL A 204 8.29 28.30 -2.33
N ARG A 205 8.76 28.20 -3.60
CA ARG A 205 10.03 28.78 -4.04
C ARG A 205 10.06 30.31 -3.93
N ALA A 206 8.91 30.97 -4.13
CA ALA A 206 8.74 32.40 -3.96
C ALA A 206 8.56 32.82 -2.48
N GLY A 207 8.56 31.87 -1.53
CA GLY A 207 8.51 32.15 -0.10
C GLY A 207 7.10 32.35 0.48
N HIS A 208 6.05 31.99 -0.25
CA HIS A 208 4.64 32.23 0.10
C HIS A 208 3.93 31.03 0.75
N GLY A 209 4.72 30.05 1.20
CA GLY A 209 4.24 28.87 1.91
C GLY A 209 3.67 27.79 0.99
N ASP A 210 3.41 26.64 1.58
CA ASP A 210 2.88 25.46 0.90
C ASP A 210 1.34 25.51 0.82
N ASP A 211 0.78 25.26 -0.36
CA ASP A 211 -0.68 25.20 -0.58
C ASP A 211 -1.30 23.90 -0.04
N GLY A 212 -0.46 22.90 0.26
CA GLY A 212 -0.89 21.63 0.83
C GLY A 212 -1.64 20.72 -0.15
N LEU A 213 -1.62 21.00 -1.46
CA LEU A 213 -2.37 20.24 -2.47
C LEU A 213 -1.47 19.25 -3.24
N CYS A 214 -2.05 18.12 -3.67
CA CYS A 214 -1.47 17.29 -4.72
C CYS A 214 -1.78 17.86 -6.11
N GLY A 215 -1.05 17.40 -7.14
CA GLY A 215 -1.23 17.82 -8.53
C GLY A 215 -2.69 17.76 -9.00
N GLU A 216 -3.36 16.62 -8.80
CA GLU A 216 -4.76 16.42 -9.22
C GLU A 216 -5.74 17.38 -8.53
N CYS A 217 -5.59 17.59 -7.22
CA CYS A 217 -6.45 18.52 -6.48
C CYS A 217 -6.22 19.97 -6.92
N ARG A 218 -4.97 20.32 -7.29
CA ARG A 218 -4.63 21.64 -7.80
C ARG A 218 -5.22 21.88 -9.19
N GLU A 219 -5.11 20.91 -10.09
CA GLU A 219 -5.74 20.94 -11.42
C GLU A 219 -7.27 21.04 -11.33
N SER A 220 -7.86 20.32 -10.37
CA SER A 220 -9.30 20.36 -10.08
C SER A 220 -9.74 21.62 -9.33
N LYS A 221 -8.85 22.61 -9.13
CA LYS A 221 -9.12 23.87 -8.44
C LYS A 221 -9.74 23.70 -7.05
N ARG A 222 -9.36 22.64 -6.32
CA ARG A 222 -9.78 22.44 -4.93
C ARG A 222 -9.18 23.54 -4.05
N PRO A 223 -9.87 23.99 -3.00
CA PRO A 223 -9.31 24.97 -2.09
C PRO A 223 -8.11 24.35 -1.35
N GLY A 224 -7.03 25.12 -1.24
CA GLY A 224 -5.82 24.77 -0.49
C GLY A 224 -5.53 25.77 0.64
N ILE A 225 -4.41 25.60 1.31
CA ILE A 225 -3.98 26.49 2.41
C ILE A 225 -3.78 27.91 1.84
N PRO A 226 -4.35 28.95 2.48
CA PRO A 226 -4.20 30.35 2.05
C PRO A 226 -2.75 30.77 1.90
N GLU A 227 -2.51 31.77 1.04
CA GLU A 227 -1.17 32.32 0.81
C GLU A 227 -0.60 32.99 2.05
N LEU A 228 0.65 32.66 2.38
CA LEU A 228 1.35 33.24 3.52
C LEU A 228 2.24 34.40 3.08
N PRO A 229 2.50 35.39 3.95
CA PRO A 229 3.49 36.42 3.68
C PRO A 229 4.87 35.84 3.38
N ARG A 230 5.67 36.61 2.63
CA ARG A 230 7.09 36.29 2.47
C ARG A 230 7.76 36.29 3.85
N HIS A 231 8.68 35.35 4.05
CA HIS A 231 9.38 35.15 5.33
C HIS A 231 8.51 34.66 6.50
N HIS A 232 7.33 34.08 6.22
CA HIS A 232 6.56 33.36 7.23
C HIS A 232 7.43 32.30 7.93
N THR A 233 7.19 32.10 9.21
CA THR A 233 7.89 31.11 10.03
C THR A 233 7.28 29.72 9.88
N LEU A 234 7.99 28.70 10.35
CA LEU A 234 7.41 27.35 10.45
C LEU A 234 6.15 27.33 11.32
N THR A 235 6.10 28.14 12.37
CA THR A 235 4.93 28.29 13.24
C THR A 235 3.72 28.78 12.44
N ASP A 236 3.91 29.81 11.60
CA ASP A 236 2.86 30.35 10.74
C ASP A 236 2.36 29.31 9.73
N ALA A 237 3.28 28.55 9.12
CA ALA A 237 2.94 27.48 8.18
C ALA A 237 2.14 26.34 8.84
N VAL A 238 2.53 25.94 10.06
CA VAL A 238 1.81 24.92 10.82
C VAL A 238 0.44 25.44 11.24
N ALA A 239 0.36 26.66 11.78
CA ALA A 239 -0.89 27.27 12.20
C ALA A 239 -1.87 27.42 11.04
N ALA A 240 -1.42 27.90 9.87
CA ALA A 240 -2.26 28.04 8.68
C ALA A 240 -2.78 26.69 8.17
N ARG A 241 -1.94 25.64 8.19
CA ARG A 241 -2.37 24.29 7.84
C ARG A 241 -3.41 23.76 8.82
N CYS A 242 -3.17 23.85 10.12
CA CYS A 242 -4.10 23.37 11.13
C CYS A 242 -5.44 24.12 11.07
N ALA A 243 -5.41 25.45 10.93
CA ALA A 243 -6.60 26.27 10.76
C ALA A 243 -7.41 25.86 9.51
N PHE A 244 -6.73 25.61 8.38
CA PHE A 244 -7.39 25.15 7.15
C PHE A 244 -8.07 23.78 7.35
N ILE A 245 -7.40 22.84 8.00
CA ILE A 245 -7.93 21.51 8.29
C ILE A 245 -9.20 21.62 9.15
N VAL A 246 -9.14 22.39 10.24
CA VAL A 246 -10.28 22.58 11.16
C VAL A 246 -11.46 23.21 10.42
N ALA A 247 -11.21 24.30 9.70
CA ALA A 247 -12.25 25.02 8.96
C ALA A 247 -12.95 24.15 7.92
N ARG A 248 -12.20 23.24 7.26
CA ARG A 248 -12.74 22.41 6.17
C ARG A 248 -13.41 21.11 6.64
N THR A 249 -12.93 20.51 7.72
CA THR A 249 -13.31 19.13 8.09
C THR A 249 -14.24 19.05 9.29
N GLY A 250 -14.43 20.17 10.02
CA GLY A 250 -15.37 20.24 11.13
C GLY A 250 -15.10 19.16 12.18
N PRO A 251 -16.08 18.32 12.56
CA PRO A 251 -15.93 17.31 13.62
C PRO A 251 -14.77 16.33 13.41
N SER A 252 -14.43 16.02 12.15
CA SER A 252 -13.34 15.09 11.82
C SER A 252 -11.94 15.68 12.01
N ALA A 253 -11.83 16.98 12.28
CA ALA A 253 -10.55 17.68 12.39
C ALA A 253 -9.62 17.07 13.44
N ARG A 254 -10.15 16.61 14.58
CA ARG A 254 -9.36 16.00 15.65
C ARG A 254 -8.66 14.72 15.18
N ALA A 255 -9.36 13.85 14.45
CA ALA A 255 -8.77 12.60 13.94
C ALA A 255 -7.68 12.88 12.90
N ILE A 256 -7.91 13.87 12.04
CA ILE A 256 -6.99 14.27 10.98
C ILE A 256 -5.74 14.92 11.57
N LEU A 257 -5.88 15.86 12.50
CA LEU A 257 -4.74 16.50 13.17
C LEU A 257 -3.91 15.50 13.99
N ARG A 258 -4.54 14.48 14.58
CA ARG A 258 -3.82 13.36 15.21
C ARG A 258 -3.01 12.54 14.21
N ASN A 259 -3.51 12.37 12.98
CA ASN A 259 -2.76 11.70 11.91
C ASN A 259 -1.58 12.57 11.43
N GLU A 260 -1.80 13.87 11.23
CA GLU A 260 -0.74 14.85 10.93
C GLU A 260 0.38 14.83 12.00
N TRP A 261 0.00 14.84 13.28
CA TRP A 261 0.94 14.77 14.40
C TRP A 261 1.77 13.48 14.41
N ARG A 262 1.16 12.33 14.08
CA ARG A 262 1.87 11.04 13.97
C ARG A 262 2.85 11.02 12.79
N ARG A 263 2.46 11.61 11.66
CA ARG A 263 3.29 11.71 10.45
C ARG A 263 4.45 12.68 10.62
N ALA A 264 4.28 13.70 11.44
CA ALA A 264 5.35 14.64 11.82
C ALA A 264 6.36 14.06 12.83
N SER A 265 6.30 12.78 13.20
CA SER A 265 7.21 12.17 14.21
C SER A 265 8.70 12.24 13.86
N SER A 266 9.07 12.41 12.59
CA SER A 266 10.45 12.65 12.14
C SER A 266 10.90 14.11 12.25
N ASP A 267 9.97 15.05 12.49
CA ASP A 267 10.18 16.49 12.65
C ASP A 267 9.61 16.93 14.01
N THR A 268 10.40 16.74 15.06
CA THR A 268 10.03 17.06 16.45
C THR A 268 9.51 18.49 16.59
N ARG A 269 10.11 19.46 15.87
CA ARG A 269 9.68 20.87 15.95
C ARG A 269 8.26 21.03 15.43
N ARG A 270 7.96 20.48 14.26
CA ARG A 270 6.59 20.51 13.69
C ARG A 270 5.61 19.75 14.57
N GLN A 271 6.00 18.59 15.10
CA GLN A 271 5.16 17.79 15.99
C GLN A 271 4.75 18.57 17.25
N THR A 272 5.69 19.28 17.88
CA THR A 272 5.41 20.16 19.03
C THR A 272 4.47 21.30 18.67
N LEU A 273 4.70 21.98 17.53
CA LEU A 273 3.85 23.08 17.08
C LEU A 273 2.40 22.64 16.82
N ILE A 274 2.20 21.45 16.23
CA ILE A 274 0.85 20.89 16.04
C ILE A 274 0.18 20.65 17.39
N ALA A 275 0.91 20.06 18.35
CA ALA A 275 0.38 19.78 19.68
C ALA A 275 0.01 21.06 20.45
N GLU A 276 0.85 22.09 20.36
CA GLU A 276 0.60 23.41 20.98
C GLU A 276 -0.60 24.12 20.33
N TRP A 277 -0.70 24.08 19.00
CA TRP A 277 -1.83 24.67 18.30
C TRP A 277 -3.16 24.01 18.68
N VAL A 278 -3.19 22.67 18.75
CA VAL A 278 -4.40 21.92 19.17
C VAL A 278 -4.80 22.21 20.62
N LYS A 279 -3.83 22.48 21.51
CA LYS A 279 -4.13 22.85 22.89
C LYS A 279 -4.78 24.23 23.01
N THR A 280 -4.39 25.16 22.14
CA THR A 280 -4.84 26.56 22.16
C THR A 280 -6.12 26.80 21.35
N HIS A 281 -6.50 25.88 20.46
CA HIS A 281 -7.67 26.01 19.60
C HIS A 281 -8.70 24.91 19.92
N PRO A 282 -9.83 25.23 20.58
CA PRO A 282 -10.87 24.25 20.85
C PRO A 282 -11.40 23.67 19.53
N LEU A 283 -11.26 22.36 19.38
CA LEU A 283 -11.75 21.64 18.20
C LEU A 283 -13.24 21.37 18.35
N PRO A 284 -14.03 21.45 17.26
CA PRO A 284 -15.44 21.09 17.30
C PRO A 284 -15.56 19.66 17.82
N GLU A 285 -16.36 19.47 18.87
CA GLU A 285 -16.61 18.14 19.38
C GLU A 285 -17.36 17.34 18.33
N THR A 286 -16.90 16.12 18.07
CA THR A 286 -17.79 15.12 17.50
C THR A 286 -18.94 14.97 18.47
N THR A 287 -20.11 15.48 18.10
CA THR A 287 -21.36 15.10 18.72
C THR A 287 -21.48 13.61 18.49
N THR A 288 -20.94 12.83 19.43
CA THR A 288 -21.18 11.41 19.51
C THR A 288 -22.63 11.30 19.93
N THR A 289 -23.55 11.34 18.96
CA THR A 289 -24.83 10.68 19.14
C THR A 289 -24.47 9.28 19.60
N PRO A 290 -24.89 8.83 20.79
CA PRO A 290 -24.55 7.50 21.26
C PRO A 290 -25.07 6.53 20.21
N GLN A 291 -24.14 5.98 19.43
CA GLN A 291 -24.43 4.87 18.57
C GLN A 291 -24.91 3.78 19.53
N PRO A 292 -26.17 3.30 19.41
CA PRO A 292 -26.64 2.25 20.29
C PRO A 292 -25.61 1.13 20.20
N SER A 293 -25.10 0.72 21.37
CA SER A 293 -24.24 -0.45 21.48
C SER A 293 -24.89 -1.53 20.62
N PRO A 294 -24.17 -2.17 19.67
CA PRO A 294 -24.74 -3.28 18.95
C PRO A 294 -25.15 -4.28 20.03
N THR A 295 -26.46 -4.45 20.20
CA THR A 295 -27.02 -5.57 20.94
C THR A 295 -26.30 -6.79 20.38
N PRO A 296 -25.66 -7.63 21.19
CA PRO A 296 -24.97 -8.80 20.68
C PRO A 296 -26.02 -9.66 19.99
N THR A 297 -26.10 -9.55 18.65
CA THR A 297 -26.76 -10.54 17.83
C THR A 297 -26.02 -11.83 18.13
N ALA A 298 -26.76 -12.79 18.69
CA ALA A 298 -26.26 -14.12 18.97
C ALA A 298 -25.45 -14.60 17.76
N VAL A 299 -24.17 -14.87 18.00
CA VAL A 299 -23.29 -15.38 16.96
C VAL A 299 -23.79 -16.80 16.67
N ASP A 300 -24.46 -16.98 15.54
CA ASP A 300 -24.75 -18.29 14.97
C ASP A 300 -23.42 -19.00 14.73
N GLY A 301 -22.96 -19.76 15.73
CA GLY A 301 -21.63 -20.37 15.75
C GLY A 301 -20.93 -20.42 17.10
N ALA A 302 -21.55 -20.01 18.20
CA ALA A 302 -21.02 -20.28 19.54
C ALA A 302 -21.55 -21.63 20.06
N CYS A 303 -20.66 -22.48 20.57
CA CYS A 303 -21.06 -23.65 21.35
C CYS A 303 -21.58 -23.20 22.73
N GLU A 304 -22.47 -23.99 23.35
CA GLU A 304 -22.97 -23.71 24.72
C GLU A 304 -21.85 -23.50 25.76
N CYS A 305 -20.67 -24.11 25.56
CA CYS A 305 -19.50 -23.90 26.41
C CYS A 305 -18.75 -22.57 26.16
N GLY A 306 -19.24 -21.70 25.27
CA GLY A 306 -18.62 -20.42 24.91
C GLY A 306 -17.45 -20.53 23.92
N SER A 307 -17.12 -21.73 23.45
CA SER A 307 -16.06 -21.93 22.45
C SER A 307 -16.53 -21.59 21.05
N ILE A 308 -15.70 -20.82 20.32
CA ILE A 308 -15.95 -20.34 18.95
C ILE A 308 -15.15 -21.16 17.91
N ARG A 309 -14.40 -22.18 18.35
CA ARG A 309 -13.57 -23.00 17.45
C ARG A 309 -14.40 -24.12 16.82
N GLN A 310 -14.65 -24.00 15.51
CA GLN A 310 -15.19 -25.05 14.63
C GLN A 310 -16.51 -25.67 15.14
N VAL A 311 -17.52 -24.83 15.30
CA VAL A 311 -18.86 -25.26 15.72
C VAL A 311 -19.63 -25.83 14.54
N ARG A 312 -20.16 -27.05 14.69
CA ARG A 312 -21.02 -27.71 13.69
C ARG A 312 -22.22 -28.29 14.43
N HIS A 313 -23.43 -27.92 14.01
CA HIS A 313 -24.69 -28.22 14.71
C HIS A 313 -24.73 -27.67 16.16
N GLY A 314 -24.21 -26.46 16.39
CA GLY A 314 -24.28 -25.81 17.70
C GLY A 314 -23.32 -26.35 18.78
N LEU A 315 -22.49 -27.36 18.47
CA LEU A 315 -21.50 -27.91 19.38
C LEU A 315 -20.06 -27.79 18.85
N CYS A 316 -19.11 -27.52 19.74
CA CYS A 316 -17.68 -27.56 19.43
C CYS A 316 -17.16 -29.00 19.40
N LEU A 317 -15.93 -29.19 18.90
CA LEU A 317 -15.30 -30.52 18.79
C LEU A 317 -15.22 -31.27 20.13
N ASP A 318 -14.98 -30.57 21.23
CA ASP A 318 -14.82 -31.19 22.55
C ASP A 318 -16.18 -31.59 23.13
N CYS A 319 -17.20 -30.74 23.01
CA CYS A 319 -18.57 -31.07 23.44
C CYS A 319 -19.16 -32.22 22.62
N ARG A 320 -18.87 -32.31 21.32
CA ARG A 320 -19.30 -33.45 20.49
C ARG A 320 -18.71 -34.79 20.93
N LYS A 321 -17.45 -34.79 21.40
CA LYS A 321 -16.81 -36.01 21.91
C LYS A 321 -17.48 -36.50 23.20
N LEU A 322 -17.88 -35.57 24.07
CA LEU A 322 -18.61 -35.88 25.31
C LEU A 322 -20.02 -36.41 25.02
N ASP A 323 -20.71 -35.82 24.06
CA ASP A 323 -22.05 -36.25 23.63
C ASP A 323 -22.02 -37.65 23.00
N SER A 324 -20.99 -37.94 22.18
CA SER A 324 -20.80 -39.29 21.63
C SER A 324 -20.40 -40.34 22.68
N ALA A 325 -19.81 -39.92 23.81
CA ALA A 325 -19.40 -40.82 24.89
C ALA A 325 -20.54 -41.18 25.85
N THR A 326 -21.63 -40.40 25.84
CA THR A 326 -22.84 -40.65 26.64
C THR A 326 -23.92 -41.42 25.87
N ALA A 327 -23.76 -41.54 24.55
CA ALA A 327 -24.64 -42.31 23.67
C ALA A 327 -24.18 -43.76 23.41
N ALA A 328 -23.17 -44.24 24.14
CA ALA A 328 -22.67 -45.61 24.13
C ALA A 328 -22.85 -46.26 25.51
#